data_AF-A0A7S1V3P3-F1
#
_entry.id   AF-A0A7S1V3P3-F1
#
_cell.length_a   1.000
_cell.length_b   1.000
_cell.length_c   1.000
_cell.angle_alpha   90.00
_cell.angle_beta   90.00
_cell.angle_gamma   90.00
#
_symmetry.space_group_name_H-M   'P 1'
#
loop_
_entity.id
_entity.type
_entity.pdbx_description
1 polymer ?
#
loop_
_entity_poly.entity_id
_entity_poly.type
_entity_poly.pdbx_seq_one_letter_code
_entity_poly.pdbx_strand_id
1 'polypeptide(L)'
;NSVFNVEDYNESKQKITVHCSKGPMRGKLIDVHASRCPFVFGRAHEADLCIMDRELSRRHGAILFLPRQATQGRGGQNKKNSTGGVFILTDLESTNGSYMRLVGPYSMKGMGALTVGDEFIVGRTGFSVNRFDFGISEAIGARPTMEDRTIVIQSLMYEPRHGYYKNESKDQLDELAMTSFAAVFDGHGGDECSNYLVDSLPHQIRSHMLDQREALSTAIEHSRGARSQGEQTEDPASELMRKILKVAYLKTDKDFITPKTAPQSGSTAATVILMGRRLFAANVGDSRVVLCRSGGQCVELTSDHKPSRPDEAARVRAAGGFILHKRVMGELAITRAFGDKSFKMGIKAMLEEDADELANNNGNAESEQARDLTAPLVSAEPEIASMILSHNDEFLLLACDGLFDVFRSQDAIALARQELIAHRGEPAEVARILSDQAIRVRRSRDNVSILIIVLRPFWEL
;
A
#
# COMPACT_ATOMS: atom_id res chain seq x y z
N ASN A 1 -35.78 2.89 -5.69
CA ASN A 1 -36.72 4.02 -5.95
C ASN A 1 -37.60 4.44 -4.76
N SER A 2 -37.56 3.78 -3.60
CA SER A 2 -38.27 4.25 -2.39
C SER A 2 -37.29 4.85 -1.36
N VAL A 3 -37.71 5.87 -0.62
CA VAL A 3 -36.89 6.52 0.44
C VAL A 3 -37.52 6.20 1.79
N PHE A 4 -36.75 5.57 2.69
CA PHE A 4 -37.19 5.19 4.03
C PHE A 4 -36.48 6.02 5.10
N ASN A 5 -37.23 6.54 6.05
CA ASN A 5 -36.76 7.27 7.21
C ASN A 5 -37.02 6.43 8.46
N VAL A 6 -36.08 6.38 9.39
CA VAL A 6 -36.31 5.76 10.71
C VAL A 6 -37.15 6.72 11.55
N GLU A 7 -38.29 6.25 12.05
CA GLU A 7 -39.15 7.03 12.93
C GLU A 7 -39.05 6.62 14.40
N ASP A 8 -38.79 5.34 14.67
CA ASP A 8 -38.70 4.82 16.03
C ASP A 8 -37.74 3.62 16.12
N TYR A 9 -37.14 3.43 17.30
CA TYR A 9 -36.21 2.35 17.62
C TYR A 9 -36.47 1.81 19.02
N ASN A 10 -36.55 0.48 19.13
CA ASN A 10 -36.73 -0.21 20.39
C ASN A 10 -35.64 -1.28 20.58
N GLU A 11 -34.65 -0.94 21.41
CA GLU A 11 -33.46 -1.74 21.68
C GLU A 11 -33.76 -3.08 22.36
N SER A 12 -34.61 -3.06 23.40
CA SER A 12 -34.95 -4.27 24.15
C SER A 12 -35.73 -5.28 23.31
N LYS A 13 -36.43 -4.81 22.27
CA LYS A 13 -37.19 -5.63 21.32
C LYS A 13 -36.47 -5.86 19.99
N GLN A 14 -35.26 -5.32 19.83
CA GLN A 14 -34.47 -5.38 18.59
C GLN A 14 -35.32 -5.03 17.36
N LYS A 15 -36.04 -3.90 17.43
CA LYS A 15 -37.01 -3.44 16.43
C LYS A 15 -36.69 -2.03 15.96
N ILE A 16 -36.76 -1.79 14.65
CA ILE A 16 -36.73 -0.46 14.04
C ILE A 16 -38.02 -0.25 13.24
N THR A 17 -38.63 0.91 13.37
CA THR A 17 -39.80 1.33 12.59
C THR A 17 -39.35 2.31 11.51
N VAL A 18 -39.61 2.00 10.24
CA VAL A 18 -39.26 2.87 9.11
C VAL A 18 -40.48 3.35 8.35
N HIS A 19 -40.51 4.64 8.04
CA HIS A 19 -41.54 5.28 7.22
C HIS A 19 -41.01 5.58 5.83
N CYS A 20 -41.74 5.17 4.81
CA CYS A 20 -41.42 5.48 3.42
C CYS A 20 -41.90 6.89 3.04
N SER A 21 -40.99 7.84 2.86
CA SER A 21 -41.33 9.23 2.54
C SER A 21 -41.46 9.52 1.04
N LYS A 22 -40.88 8.67 0.17
CA LYS A 22 -40.89 8.85 -1.29
C LYS A 22 -40.88 7.51 -2.01
N GLY A 23 -41.42 7.46 -3.22
CA GLY A 23 -41.43 6.27 -4.09
C GLY A 23 -42.72 5.42 -3.98
N PRO A 24 -42.77 4.25 -4.64
CA PRO A 24 -43.98 3.42 -4.73
C PRO A 24 -44.58 2.98 -3.39
N MET A 25 -43.77 2.98 -2.33
CA MET A 25 -44.18 2.57 -0.97
C MET A 25 -44.54 3.77 -0.06
N ARG A 26 -44.62 4.99 -0.61
CA ARG A 26 -44.82 6.23 0.16
C ARG A 26 -46.01 6.14 1.12
N GLY A 27 -45.80 6.59 2.36
CA GLY A 27 -46.79 6.61 3.44
C GLY A 27 -46.89 5.30 4.24
N LYS A 28 -46.14 4.26 3.86
CA LYS A 28 -46.10 3.00 4.63
C LYS A 28 -45.12 3.11 5.80
N LEU A 29 -45.57 2.67 6.98
CA LEU A 29 -44.75 2.37 8.15
C LEU A 29 -44.47 0.87 8.18
N ILE A 30 -43.21 0.49 8.35
CA ILE A 30 -42.75 -0.90 8.31
C ILE A 30 -41.95 -1.18 9.59
N ASP A 31 -42.37 -2.21 10.31
CA ASP A 31 -41.68 -2.72 11.49
C ASP A 31 -40.66 -3.79 11.08
N VAL A 32 -39.37 -3.49 11.27
CA VAL A 32 -38.26 -4.42 11.03
C VAL A 32 -37.82 -5.00 12.36
N HIS A 33 -37.95 -6.32 12.51
CA HIS A 33 -37.54 -7.07 13.70
C HIS A 33 -36.26 -7.84 13.39
N ALA A 34 -35.24 -7.74 14.26
CA ALA A 34 -33.98 -8.47 14.09
C ALA A 34 -34.17 -10.00 14.05
N SER A 35 -35.19 -10.52 14.74
CA SER A 35 -35.55 -11.95 14.68
C SER A 35 -36.03 -12.43 13.31
N ARG A 36 -36.45 -11.51 12.41
CA ARG A 36 -36.88 -11.80 11.04
C ARG A 36 -35.83 -11.46 9.98
N CYS A 37 -34.80 -10.73 10.38
CA CYS A 37 -33.64 -10.40 9.56
C CYS A 37 -32.39 -10.58 10.43
N PRO A 38 -31.80 -11.79 10.52
CA PRO A 38 -30.66 -12.06 11.38
C PRO A 38 -29.38 -11.27 11.03
N PHE A 39 -29.40 -10.46 9.97
CA PHE A 39 -28.24 -9.74 9.44
C PHE A 39 -28.50 -8.24 9.27
N VAL A 40 -29.12 -7.61 10.26
CA VAL A 40 -29.26 -6.15 10.31
C VAL A 40 -28.08 -5.60 11.10
N PHE A 41 -26.99 -5.30 10.38
CA PHE A 41 -25.74 -4.70 10.87
C PHE A 41 -24.95 -5.52 11.88
N GLY A 42 -24.00 -6.31 11.37
CA GLY A 42 -22.93 -6.97 12.13
C GLY A 42 -21.62 -6.88 11.37
N ARG A 43 -20.48 -7.06 12.04
CA ARG A 43 -19.19 -7.16 11.36
C ARG A 43 -19.16 -8.45 10.54
N ALA A 44 -18.51 -8.46 9.38
CA ALA A 44 -18.58 -9.60 8.46
C ALA A 44 -18.17 -10.95 9.09
N HIS A 45 -17.25 -10.94 10.06
CA HIS A 45 -16.79 -12.13 10.80
C HIS A 45 -17.75 -12.62 11.89
N GLU A 46 -18.78 -11.85 12.24
CA GLU A 46 -19.82 -12.22 13.21
C GLU A 46 -21.04 -12.86 12.52
N ALA A 47 -21.03 -12.94 11.19
CA ALA A 47 -22.10 -13.50 10.37
C ALA A 47 -21.65 -14.78 9.65
N ASP A 48 -22.38 -15.88 9.84
CA ASP A 48 -22.25 -17.07 9.00
C ASP A 48 -22.75 -16.76 7.57
N LEU A 49 -21.81 -16.44 6.68
CA LEU A 49 -22.07 -16.10 5.29
C LEU A 49 -22.52 -17.32 4.48
N CYS A 50 -23.83 -17.48 4.31
CA CYS A 50 -24.40 -18.41 3.34
C CYS A 50 -24.64 -17.66 2.01
N ILE A 51 -23.60 -17.54 1.19
CA ILE A 51 -23.71 -17.01 -0.18
C ILE A 51 -23.99 -18.19 -1.12
N MET A 52 -25.19 -18.24 -1.72
CA MET A 52 -25.62 -19.37 -2.57
C MET A 52 -24.85 -19.46 -3.90
N ASP A 53 -24.19 -18.38 -4.35
CA ASP A 53 -23.47 -18.27 -5.63
C ASP A 53 -21.99 -17.88 -5.49
N ARG A 54 -21.49 -17.61 -4.28
CA ARG A 54 -20.12 -17.15 -3.97
C ARG A 54 -19.65 -15.89 -4.72
N GLU A 55 -20.53 -15.11 -5.36
CA GLU A 55 -20.14 -13.86 -6.01
C GLU A 55 -20.44 -12.65 -5.10
N LEU A 56 -19.38 -11.96 -4.65
CA LEU A 56 -19.51 -10.64 -4.02
C LEU A 56 -19.98 -9.62 -5.06
N SER A 57 -20.96 -8.79 -4.69
CA SER A 57 -21.45 -7.69 -5.54
C SER A 57 -20.31 -6.72 -5.86
N ARG A 58 -19.94 -6.62 -7.14
CA ARG A 58 -18.76 -5.89 -7.67
C ARG A 58 -19.00 -4.40 -7.96
N ARG A 59 -19.83 -3.72 -7.16
CA ARG A 59 -20.19 -2.30 -7.39
C ARG A 59 -20.13 -1.48 -6.11
N HIS A 60 -19.49 -0.31 -6.19
CA HIS A 60 -19.12 0.52 -5.05
C HIS A 60 -20.28 1.34 -4.49
N GLY A 61 -20.32 1.50 -3.16
CA GLY A 61 -21.00 2.59 -2.48
C GLY A 61 -19.96 3.41 -1.71
N ALA A 62 -20.03 4.73 -1.77
CA ALA A 62 -19.06 5.62 -1.12
C ALA A 62 -19.57 6.11 0.24
N ILE A 63 -18.79 5.98 1.32
CA ILE A 63 -19.13 6.52 2.65
C ILE A 63 -18.48 7.88 2.84
N LEU A 64 -19.28 8.93 2.94
CA LEU A 64 -18.86 10.33 3.13
C LEU A 64 -19.14 10.78 4.56
N PHE A 65 -18.19 11.39 5.25
CA PHE A 65 -18.44 12.01 6.56
C PHE A 65 -18.69 13.51 6.41
N LEU A 66 -19.88 13.97 6.80
CA LEU A 66 -20.22 15.38 6.89
C LEU A 66 -20.12 15.88 8.35
N PRO A 67 -19.12 16.68 8.70
CA PRO A 67 -19.06 17.28 10.03
C PRO A 67 -20.24 18.25 10.22
N ARG A 68 -20.87 18.22 11.40
CA ARG A 68 -21.97 19.14 11.73
C ARG A 68 -21.38 20.53 11.92
N GLN A 69 -21.66 21.45 10.99
CA GLN A 69 -21.21 22.84 11.13
C GLN A 69 -21.80 23.45 12.41
N ALA A 70 -20.96 24.12 13.19
CA ALA A 70 -21.38 24.89 14.34
C ALA A 70 -22.32 26.01 13.87
N THR A 71 -23.60 25.88 14.16
CA THR A 71 -24.53 26.99 13.96
C THR A 71 -24.13 28.11 14.91
N GLN A 72 -23.74 29.27 14.35
CA GLN A 72 -23.55 30.51 15.11
C GLN A 72 -24.92 30.96 15.64
N GLY A 73 -25.32 30.42 16.78
CA GLY A 73 -26.41 30.95 17.58
C GLY A 73 -25.92 32.18 18.35
N ARG A 74 -26.45 33.36 18.03
CA ARG A 74 -26.36 34.55 18.89
C ARG A 74 -27.01 34.22 20.24
N GLY A 75 -26.21 34.14 21.29
CA GLY A 75 -26.69 33.96 22.66
C GLY A 75 -25.68 33.20 23.49
N GLY A 76 -24.93 33.91 24.33
CA GLY A 76 -23.87 33.37 25.14
C GLY A 76 -24.36 32.31 26.13
N GLN A 77 -23.77 31.13 26.04
CA GLN A 77 -23.34 30.28 27.17
C GLN A 77 -22.58 29.07 26.61
N ASN A 78 -21.53 28.65 27.33
CA ASN A 78 -20.61 27.55 27.01
C ASN A 78 -21.30 26.33 26.39
N LYS A 79 -21.19 26.16 25.07
CA LYS A 79 -21.50 24.90 24.38
C LYS A 79 -20.22 24.08 24.26
N LYS A 80 -20.18 22.96 24.99
CA LYS A 80 -19.27 21.84 24.74
C LYS A 80 -19.25 21.55 23.23
N ASN A 81 -18.05 21.45 22.66
CA ASN A 81 -17.79 21.01 21.29
C ASN A 81 -18.65 19.78 20.95
N SER A 82 -19.70 19.96 20.14
CA SER A 82 -20.46 18.81 19.64
C SER A 82 -19.64 18.15 18.53
N THR A 83 -18.92 17.09 18.87
CA THR A 83 -18.12 16.25 17.96
C THR A 83 -18.98 15.33 17.08
N GLY A 84 -20.16 15.79 16.67
CA GLY A 84 -21.09 15.01 15.86
C GLY A 84 -20.92 15.32 14.37
N GLY A 85 -20.83 14.30 13.53
CA GLY A 85 -21.01 14.41 12.08
C GLY A 85 -21.93 13.30 11.56
N VAL A 86 -22.28 13.35 10.29
CA VAL A 86 -23.20 12.40 9.64
C VAL A 86 -22.42 11.63 8.58
N PHE A 87 -22.45 10.30 8.62
CA PHE A 87 -21.99 9.48 7.51
C PHE A 87 -23.09 9.35 6.45
N ILE A 88 -22.78 9.64 5.20
CA ILE A 88 -23.65 9.50 4.02
C ILE A 88 -23.05 8.42 3.15
N LEU A 89 -23.73 7.28 3.01
CA LEU A 89 -23.39 6.30 1.98
C LEU A 89 -24.10 6.70 0.67
N THR A 90 -23.34 6.88 -0.39
CA THR A 90 -23.82 7.18 -1.73
C THR A 90 -23.70 5.93 -2.60
N ASP A 91 -24.82 5.48 -3.15
CA ASP A 91 -24.86 4.35 -4.10
C ASP A 91 -24.29 4.80 -5.45
N LEU A 92 -23.16 4.23 -5.88
CA LEU A 92 -22.53 4.51 -7.17
C LEU A 92 -22.99 3.49 -8.23
N GLU A 93 -24.32 3.37 -8.38
CA GLU A 93 -24.98 2.50 -9.37
C GLU A 93 -24.85 0.99 -9.09
N SER A 94 -24.92 0.56 -7.83
CA SER A 94 -24.97 -0.86 -7.49
C SER A 94 -26.13 -1.58 -8.20
N THR A 95 -25.88 -2.77 -8.76
CA THR A 95 -26.86 -3.58 -9.52
C THR A 95 -28.10 -3.94 -8.69
N ASN A 96 -27.99 -3.84 -7.37
CA ASN A 96 -29.01 -4.19 -6.40
C ASN A 96 -29.63 -2.98 -5.67
N GLY A 97 -29.40 -1.74 -6.15
CA GLY A 97 -30.18 -0.54 -5.79
C GLY A 97 -30.37 -0.30 -4.29
N SER A 98 -29.27 -0.27 -3.54
CA SER A 98 -29.28 -0.18 -2.09
C SER A 98 -28.89 1.22 -1.61
N TYR A 99 -29.89 2.07 -1.37
CA TYR A 99 -29.70 3.32 -0.64
C TYR A 99 -29.72 3.02 0.86
N MET A 100 -28.59 3.23 1.56
CA MET A 100 -28.50 2.97 3.00
C MET A 100 -27.97 4.19 3.71
N ARG A 101 -28.71 4.71 4.69
CA ARG A 101 -28.27 5.83 5.52
C ARG A 101 -27.91 5.24 6.89
N LEU A 102 -26.64 5.35 7.28
CA LEU A 102 -26.24 5.06 8.66
C LEU A 102 -26.87 6.14 9.56
N VAL A 103 -27.94 5.79 10.27
CA VAL A 103 -28.56 6.63 11.31
C VAL A 103 -28.68 5.79 12.58
N GLY A 104 -27.90 6.14 13.60
CA GLY A 104 -27.83 5.42 14.87
C GLY A 104 -26.75 6.00 15.79
N PRO A 105 -26.65 5.55 17.05
CA PRO A 105 -25.92 6.19 18.16
C PRO A 105 -24.37 6.15 18.04
N TYR A 106 -23.85 6.00 16.82
CA TYR A 106 -22.43 6.03 16.45
C TYR A 106 -21.75 7.38 16.69
N SER A 107 -22.48 8.38 17.19
CA SER A 107 -21.90 9.63 17.72
C SER A 107 -21.48 9.53 19.19
N MET A 108 -21.69 8.40 19.87
CA MET A 108 -21.28 8.21 21.26
C MET A 108 -19.89 7.58 21.35
N LYS A 109 -19.00 8.19 22.15
CA LYS A 109 -17.72 7.59 22.54
C LYS A 109 -17.99 6.20 23.13
N GLY A 110 -17.48 5.15 22.49
CA GLY A 110 -17.63 3.75 22.93
C GLY A 110 -18.57 2.88 22.09
N MET A 111 -19.35 3.43 21.15
CA MET A 111 -20.15 2.65 20.19
C MET A 111 -19.67 2.85 18.75
N GLY A 112 -18.77 1.96 18.32
CA GLY A 112 -18.52 1.53 16.93
C GLY A 112 -18.46 2.58 15.82
N ALA A 113 -17.56 3.56 15.88
CA ALA A 113 -17.17 4.29 14.67
C ALA A 113 -16.52 3.30 13.67
N LEU A 114 -16.96 3.32 12.40
CA LEU A 114 -16.33 2.56 11.33
C LEU A 114 -14.91 3.08 11.12
N THR A 115 -13.91 2.19 11.22
CA THR A 115 -12.49 2.49 10.98
C THR A 115 -12.04 1.97 9.62
N VAL A 116 -11.02 2.57 9.01
CA VAL A 116 -10.40 2.03 7.78
C VAL A 116 -10.00 0.58 8.02
N GLY A 117 -10.34 -0.30 7.07
CA GLY A 117 -10.17 -1.75 7.20
C GLY A 117 -11.34 -2.47 7.87
N ASP A 118 -12.37 -1.76 8.35
CA ASP A 118 -13.59 -2.41 8.83
C ASP A 118 -14.39 -2.99 7.65
N GLU A 119 -14.80 -4.24 7.79
CA GLU A 119 -15.77 -4.90 6.93
C GLU A 119 -17.10 -5.06 7.65
N PHE A 120 -18.18 -4.62 7.00
CA PHE A 120 -19.52 -4.70 7.57
C PHE A 120 -20.53 -5.10 6.51
N ILE A 121 -21.58 -5.81 6.92
CA ILE A 121 -22.63 -6.27 6.02
C ILE A 121 -23.85 -5.40 6.22
N VAL A 122 -24.46 -4.99 5.11
CA VAL A 122 -25.81 -4.44 5.15
C VAL A 122 -26.73 -5.20 4.20
N GLY A 123 -27.70 -5.92 4.80
CA GLY A 123 -28.54 -6.85 4.06
C GLY A 123 -27.73 -8.07 3.60
N ARG A 124 -27.51 -8.17 2.28
CA ARG A 124 -26.66 -9.21 1.65
C ARG A 124 -25.39 -8.65 1.02
N THR A 125 -25.16 -7.35 1.18
CA THR A 125 -24.04 -6.65 0.55
C THR A 125 -22.96 -6.42 1.60
N GLY A 126 -21.76 -6.94 1.36
CA GLY A 126 -20.58 -6.62 2.16
C GLY A 126 -19.99 -5.27 1.72
N PHE A 127 -19.53 -4.49 2.69
CA PHE A 127 -18.85 -3.22 2.49
C PHE A 127 -17.51 -3.26 3.21
N SER A 128 -16.47 -2.77 2.55
CA SER A 128 -15.15 -2.50 3.14
C SER A 128 -14.94 -0.99 3.26
N VAL A 129 -14.50 -0.54 4.43
CA VAL A 129 -14.17 0.88 4.66
C VAL A 129 -12.74 1.11 4.19
N ASN A 130 -12.61 1.66 2.99
CA ASN A 130 -11.31 1.91 2.37
C ASN A 130 -10.97 3.41 2.30
N ARG A 131 -9.67 3.73 2.36
CA ARG A 131 -9.13 5.05 2.04
C ARG A 131 -9.07 5.30 0.53
N PHE A 132 -8.80 4.24 -0.23
CA PHE A 132 -8.76 4.22 -1.69
C PHE A 132 -9.05 2.80 -2.17
N ASP A 133 -9.56 2.68 -3.39
CA ASP A 133 -9.76 1.38 -4.02
C ASP A 133 -8.42 0.86 -4.55
N PHE A 134 -8.21 -0.44 -4.45
CA PHE A 134 -6.99 -1.10 -4.89
C PHE A 134 -7.29 -2.52 -5.39
N GLY A 135 -6.41 -3.04 -6.23
CA GLY A 135 -6.55 -4.36 -6.82
C GLY A 135 -5.21 -5.05 -6.91
N ILE A 136 -5.19 -6.33 -6.54
CA ILE A 136 -3.99 -7.17 -6.53
C ILE A 136 -4.21 -8.35 -7.46
N SER A 137 -3.19 -8.70 -8.23
CA SER A 137 -3.10 -10.00 -8.92
C SER A 137 -1.71 -10.57 -8.71
N GLU A 138 -1.67 -11.77 -8.15
CA GLU A 138 -0.45 -12.55 -7.90
C GLU A 138 -0.59 -13.87 -8.66
N ALA A 139 0.32 -14.13 -9.60
CA ALA A 139 0.28 -15.33 -10.43
C ALA A 139 1.65 -15.99 -10.51
N ILE A 140 1.71 -17.28 -10.20
CA ILE A 140 2.94 -18.08 -10.25
C ILE A 140 3.55 -18.16 -11.68
N GLY A 141 2.72 -17.97 -12.71
CA GLY A 141 3.15 -18.02 -14.10
C GLY A 141 3.72 -19.39 -14.48
N ALA A 142 4.90 -19.41 -15.10
CA ALA A 142 5.57 -20.64 -15.53
C ALA A 142 6.60 -21.16 -14.51
N ARG A 143 6.79 -20.46 -13.38
CA ARG A 143 7.74 -20.86 -12.34
C ARG A 143 7.18 -22.04 -11.52
N PRO A 144 8.06 -22.88 -10.92
CA PRO A 144 7.65 -23.96 -10.04
C PRO A 144 7.26 -23.48 -8.63
N THR A 145 7.74 -22.30 -8.23
CA THR A 145 7.55 -21.66 -6.92
C THR A 145 6.98 -20.25 -7.08
N MET A 146 6.23 -19.79 -6.07
CA MET A 146 5.71 -18.43 -5.99
C MET A 146 6.48 -17.67 -4.90
N GLU A 147 7.49 -16.91 -5.31
CA GLU A 147 8.41 -16.19 -4.43
C GLU A 147 8.01 -14.72 -4.27
N ASP A 148 7.15 -14.19 -5.15
CA ASP A 148 6.60 -12.84 -4.98
C ASP A 148 5.60 -12.73 -3.82
N ARG A 149 5.51 -11.54 -3.23
CA ARG A 149 4.47 -11.13 -2.27
C ARG A 149 4.01 -9.69 -2.49
N THR A 150 2.75 -9.42 -2.22
CA THR A 150 2.17 -8.08 -2.23
C THR A 150 1.47 -7.78 -0.91
N ILE A 151 1.46 -6.50 -0.53
CA ILE A 151 0.75 -6.05 0.68
C ILE A 151 0.19 -4.65 0.48
N VAL A 152 -1.00 -4.41 1.04
CA VAL A 152 -1.59 -3.07 1.19
C VAL A 152 -2.06 -2.89 2.63
N ILE A 153 -1.49 -1.89 3.30
CA ILE A 153 -1.91 -1.40 4.60
C ILE A 153 -2.48 0.01 4.38
N GLN A 154 -3.80 0.11 4.31
CA GLN A 154 -4.45 1.40 4.05
C GLN A 154 -4.32 2.40 5.21
N SER A 155 -3.99 1.92 6.40
CA SER A 155 -3.60 2.78 7.51
C SER A 155 -2.52 2.13 8.37
N LEU A 156 -1.29 2.57 8.18
CA LEU A 156 -0.11 2.13 8.91
C LEU A 156 -0.17 2.53 10.40
N MET A 157 -0.94 3.56 10.73
CA MET A 157 -1.03 4.13 12.08
C MET A 157 -2.30 3.72 12.82
N TYR A 158 -3.07 2.74 12.34
CA TYR A 158 -4.20 2.18 13.09
C TYR A 158 -3.89 0.75 13.52
N GLU A 159 -4.31 0.37 14.72
CA GLU A 159 -4.26 -1.03 15.19
C GLU A 159 -5.27 -1.86 14.37
N PRO A 160 -4.83 -2.84 13.56
CA PRO A 160 -5.74 -3.76 12.89
C PRO A 160 -6.45 -4.63 13.92
N ARG A 161 -7.74 -4.94 13.73
CA ARG A 161 -8.45 -5.87 14.63
C ARG A 161 -7.93 -7.31 14.56
N HIS A 162 -7.23 -7.67 13.49
CA HIS A 162 -6.49 -8.92 13.34
C HIS A 162 -5.08 -8.63 12.80
N GLY A 163 -4.05 -8.98 13.57
CA GLY A 163 -2.64 -8.91 13.14
C GLY A 163 -1.84 -7.68 13.59
N TYR A 164 -0.53 -7.92 13.61
CA TYR A 164 0.62 -7.01 13.66
C TYR A 164 0.87 -6.16 14.93
N TYR A 165 -0.07 -5.35 15.42
CA TYR A 165 0.24 -4.32 16.45
C TYR A 165 -0.65 -4.38 17.70
N LYS A 166 -0.91 -5.58 18.23
CA LYS A 166 -1.80 -5.76 19.40
C LYS A 166 -1.23 -5.05 20.63
N ASN A 167 -2.08 -4.29 21.33
CA ASN A 167 -1.86 -3.68 22.66
C ASN A 167 -1.13 -2.32 22.70
N GLU A 168 -1.14 -1.53 21.62
CA GLU A 168 -0.57 -0.18 21.62
C GLU A 168 -1.61 0.93 21.90
N SER A 169 -1.19 2.05 22.50
CA SER A 169 -2.10 3.13 22.93
C SER A 169 -2.68 3.93 21.76
N LYS A 170 -4.02 4.10 21.75
CA LYS A 170 -4.77 4.79 20.68
C LYS A 170 -4.58 6.31 20.65
N ASP A 171 -4.18 6.93 21.76
CA ASP A 171 -4.11 8.39 21.90
C ASP A 171 -2.93 9.03 21.14
N GLN A 172 -2.09 8.23 20.47
CA GLN A 172 -0.85 8.67 19.82
C GLN A 172 -0.94 8.79 18.27
N LEU A 173 -2.13 8.64 17.67
CA LEU A 173 -2.25 8.23 16.26
C LEU A 173 -2.93 9.24 15.32
N ASP A 174 -3.55 10.31 15.84
CA ASP A 174 -4.49 11.14 15.07
C ASP A 174 -3.87 11.96 13.92
N GLU A 175 -2.60 12.39 14.01
CA GLU A 175 -2.01 13.28 12.99
C GLU A 175 -1.31 12.53 11.83
N LEU A 176 -0.86 11.30 12.09
CA LEU A 176 -0.25 10.40 11.10
C LEU A 176 -1.23 9.32 10.60
N ALA A 177 -2.46 9.31 11.12
CA ALA A 177 -3.56 8.40 10.79
C ALA A 177 -3.79 8.18 9.29
N MET A 178 -3.50 9.19 8.45
CA MET A 178 -3.59 9.09 6.99
C MET A 178 -2.26 8.68 6.36
N THR A 179 -1.64 7.62 6.86
CA THR A 179 -0.44 7.02 6.26
C THR A 179 -0.79 5.63 5.75
N SER A 180 -0.66 5.38 4.45
CA SER A 180 -0.84 4.04 3.88
C SER A 180 0.49 3.52 3.38
N PHE A 181 0.67 2.21 3.44
CA PHE A 181 1.82 1.49 2.90
C PHE A 181 1.32 0.46 1.88
N ALA A 182 2.03 0.33 0.77
CA ALA A 182 1.77 -0.65 -0.25
C ALA A 182 3.10 -1.15 -0.82
N ALA A 183 3.18 -2.43 -1.17
CA ALA A 183 4.41 -2.99 -1.70
C ALA A 183 4.17 -4.18 -2.65
N VAL A 184 5.10 -4.34 -3.58
CA VAL A 184 5.37 -5.56 -4.31
C VAL A 184 6.81 -5.99 -3.98
N PHE A 185 6.95 -7.24 -3.55
CA PHE A 185 8.21 -7.90 -3.24
C PHE A 185 8.39 -9.02 -4.25
N ASP A 186 9.50 -9.04 -4.97
CA ASP A 186 9.88 -10.12 -5.89
C ASP A 186 11.03 -10.89 -5.24
N GLY A 187 10.73 -12.11 -4.80
CA GLY A 187 11.67 -12.96 -4.07
C GLY A 187 12.52 -13.80 -5.01
N HIS A 188 13.77 -14.03 -4.60
CA HIS A 188 14.67 -14.91 -5.35
C HIS A 188 15.51 -15.80 -4.43
N GLY A 189 15.78 -17.01 -4.90
CA GLY A 189 16.53 -18.00 -4.13
C GLY A 189 15.74 -18.58 -2.95
N GLY A 190 14.41 -18.45 -2.98
CA GLY A 190 13.49 -18.81 -1.91
C GLY A 190 12.53 -17.66 -1.57
N ASP A 191 11.41 -17.97 -0.92
CA ASP A 191 10.37 -16.99 -0.57
C ASP A 191 10.52 -16.44 0.86
N GLU A 192 11.56 -16.82 1.60
CA GLU A 192 11.71 -16.44 3.02
C GLU A 192 11.94 -14.94 3.18
N CYS A 193 12.70 -14.31 2.28
CA CYS A 193 12.96 -12.87 2.32
C CYS A 193 11.69 -12.07 2.00
N SER A 194 10.98 -12.39 0.91
CA SER A 194 9.74 -11.70 0.53
C SER A 194 8.64 -11.89 1.59
N ASN A 195 8.48 -13.10 2.15
CA ASN A 195 7.58 -13.36 3.28
C ASN A 195 7.95 -12.53 4.52
N TYR A 196 9.24 -12.44 4.86
CA TYR A 196 9.70 -11.64 6.01
C TYR A 196 9.39 -10.15 5.84
N LEU A 197 9.53 -9.62 4.62
CA LEU A 197 9.30 -8.21 4.32
C LEU A 197 7.84 -7.78 4.46
N VAL A 198 6.88 -8.67 4.13
CA VAL A 198 5.43 -8.42 4.29
C VAL A 198 5.11 -7.96 5.72
N ASP A 199 5.74 -8.57 6.71
CA ASP A 199 5.48 -8.28 8.12
C ASP A 199 6.43 -7.21 8.68
N SER A 200 7.72 -7.30 8.34
CA SER A 200 8.79 -6.59 9.05
C SER A 200 9.05 -5.20 8.52
N LEU A 201 8.99 -4.98 7.20
CA LEU A 201 9.25 -3.67 6.60
C LEU A 201 8.24 -2.61 7.03
N PRO A 202 6.91 -2.83 6.92
CA PRO A 202 5.94 -1.85 7.40
C PRO A 202 6.07 -1.60 8.91
N HIS A 203 6.43 -2.63 9.70
CA HIS A 203 6.70 -2.50 11.13
C HIS A 203 7.86 -1.53 11.41
N GLN A 204 9.00 -1.70 10.72
CA GLN A 204 10.15 -0.84 10.93
C GLN A 204 9.87 0.60 10.49
N ILE A 205 9.16 0.79 9.36
CA ILE A 205 8.74 2.12 8.91
C ILE A 205 7.86 2.77 9.97
N ARG A 206 6.84 2.06 10.46
CA ARG A 206 5.93 2.56 11.49
C ARG A 206 6.67 2.93 12.77
N SER A 207 7.54 2.05 13.27
CA SER A 207 8.32 2.28 14.50
C SER A 207 9.15 3.57 14.39
N HIS A 208 9.90 3.73 13.29
CA HIS A 208 10.72 4.93 13.09
C HIS A 208 9.89 6.21 12.85
N MET A 209 8.70 6.09 12.25
CA MET A 209 7.76 7.22 12.19
C MET A 209 7.27 7.63 13.57
N LEU A 210 6.96 6.68 14.45
CA LEU A 210 6.53 6.95 15.83
C LEU A 210 7.66 7.58 16.66
N ASP A 211 8.89 7.09 16.51
CA ASP A 211 10.07 7.66 17.18
C ASP A 211 10.31 9.12 16.77
N GLN A 212 9.98 9.48 15.53
CA GLN A 212 10.14 10.83 14.97
C GLN A 212 8.84 11.64 14.93
N ARG A 213 7.79 11.21 15.64
CA ARG A 213 6.43 11.80 15.51
C ARG A 213 6.38 13.32 15.70
N GLU A 214 7.10 13.85 16.68
CA GLU A 214 7.07 15.27 17.04
C GLU A 214 7.80 16.10 15.99
N ALA A 215 8.93 15.57 15.49
CA ALA A 215 9.67 16.17 14.39
C ALA A 215 8.87 16.13 13.08
N LEU A 216 8.17 15.03 12.80
CA LEU A 216 7.27 14.87 11.65
C LEU A 216 6.11 15.86 11.70
N SER A 217 5.42 15.96 12.84
CA SER A 217 4.31 16.91 13.05
C SER A 217 4.78 18.35 12.81
N THR A 218 5.88 18.75 13.46
CA THR A 218 6.48 20.09 13.27
C THR A 218 6.87 20.35 11.81
N ALA A 219 7.49 19.37 11.14
CA ALA A 219 7.88 19.49 9.74
C ALA A 219 6.66 19.61 8.81
N ILE A 220 5.57 18.89 9.11
CA ILE A 220 4.31 18.98 8.36
C ILE A 220 3.69 20.38 8.50
N GLU A 221 3.67 20.94 9.71
CA GLU A 221 3.17 22.30 9.97
C GLU A 221 4.00 23.36 9.23
N HIS A 222 5.33 23.28 9.31
CA HIS A 222 6.23 24.18 8.57
C HIS A 222 6.00 24.09 7.06
N SER A 223 5.80 22.88 6.54
CA SER A 223 5.50 22.66 5.13
C SER A 223 4.14 23.25 4.69
N ARG A 224 3.18 23.42 5.62
CA ARG A 224 1.90 24.10 5.34
C ARG A 224 2.06 25.62 5.26
N GLY A 225 2.92 26.21 6.10
CA GLY A 225 3.19 27.65 6.13
C GLY A 225 4.10 28.16 4.99
N ALA A 226 5.04 27.33 4.53
CA ALA A 226 6.03 27.69 3.50
C ALA A 226 5.46 27.83 2.06
N ARG A 227 4.19 27.47 1.81
CA ARG A 227 3.54 27.57 0.49
C ARG A 227 3.42 29.01 -0.08
N SER A 228 3.90 30.00 0.64
CA SER A 228 3.76 31.43 0.33
C SER A 228 5.02 32.06 -0.28
N GLN A 229 6.16 31.35 -0.32
CA GLN A 229 7.42 31.88 -0.85
C GLN A 229 8.10 30.81 -1.72
N GLY A 230 8.47 31.19 -2.95
CA GLY A 230 8.84 30.27 -4.03
C GLY A 230 10.08 29.41 -3.81
N GLU A 231 10.25 28.43 -4.72
CA GLU A 231 11.47 27.67 -5.03
C GLU A 231 12.22 26.99 -3.87
N GLN A 232 11.53 26.42 -2.88
CA GLN A 232 12.13 25.28 -2.17
C GLN A 232 11.91 24.00 -2.99
N THR A 233 13.02 23.34 -3.34
CA THR A 233 13.02 22.11 -4.15
C THR A 233 12.38 20.91 -3.44
N GLU A 234 12.27 20.94 -2.10
CA GLU A 234 11.70 19.83 -1.34
C GLU A 234 11.15 20.24 0.03
N ASP A 235 9.99 19.72 0.43
CA ASP A 235 9.37 20.11 1.70
C ASP A 235 10.00 19.37 2.91
N PRO A 236 10.17 20.04 4.07
CA PRO A 236 10.87 19.47 5.25
C PRO A 236 10.31 18.11 5.72
N ALA A 237 8.99 17.91 5.62
CA ALA A 237 8.39 16.64 6.02
C ALA A 237 8.79 15.50 5.07
N SER A 238 8.95 15.77 3.77
CA SER A 238 9.41 14.78 2.80
C SER A 238 10.88 14.41 3.01
N GLU A 239 11.73 15.38 3.36
CA GLU A 239 13.13 15.10 3.73
C GLU A 239 13.25 14.19 4.94
N LEU A 240 12.52 14.50 6.02
CA LEU A 240 12.52 13.67 7.21
C LEU A 240 11.98 12.26 6.91
N MET A 241 10.91 12.16 6.11
CA MET A 241 10.34 10.87 5.75
C MET A 241 11.31 10.02 4.91
N ARG A 242 12.08 10.61 3.98
CA ARG A 242 13.11 9.86 3.25
C ARG A 242 14.19 9.32 4.17
N LYS A 243 14.62 10.09 5.18
CA LYS A 243 15.59 9.62 6.19
C LYS A 243 15.02 8.45 6.98
N ILE A 244 13.76 8.54 7.41
CA ILE A 244 13.04 7.47 8.12
C ILE A 244 12.99 6.20 7.27
N LEU A 245 12.58 6.30 6.01
CA LEU A 245 12.50 5.17 5.09
C LEU A 245 13.87 4.51 4.88
N LYS A 246 14.93 5.30 4.64
CA LYS A 246 16.28 4.76 4.48
C LYS A 246 16.74 3.99 5.73
N VAL A 247 16.51 4.54 6.92
CA VAL A 247 16.85 3.85 8.18
C VAL A 247 16.04 2.57 8.35
N ALA A 248 14.72 2.61 8.09
CA ALA A 248 13.84 1.46 8.21
C ALA A 248 14.28 0.32 7.27
N TYR A 249 14.56 0.62 6.00
CA TYR A 249 15.04 -0.37 5.03
C TYR A 249 16.33 -1.05 5.48
N LEU A 250 17.35 -0.26 5.82
CA LEU A 250 18.64 -0.79 6.25
C LEU A 250 18.52 -1.60 7.56
N LYS A 251 17.61 -1.20 8.46
CA LYS A 251 17.34 -1.93 9.70
C LYS A 251 16.63 -3.26 9.43
N THR A 252 15.59 -3.26 8.60
CA THR A 252 14.87 -4.48 8.18
C THR A 252 15.83 -5.48 7.55
N ASP A 253 16.68 -5.02 6.64
CA ASP A 253 17.66 -5.88 5.98
C ASP A 253 18.68 -6.47 6.95
N LYS A 254 19.24 -5.62 7.81
CA LYS A 254 20.18 -6.05 8.84
C LYS A 254 19.57 -7.12 9.74
N ASP A 255 18.33 -6.95 10.16
CA ASP A 255 17.63 -7.91 11.03
C ASP A 255 17.40 -9.26 10.33
N PHE A 256 17.18 -9.26 9.01
CA PHE A 256 17.02 -10.48 8.23
C PHE A 256 18.33 -11.26 8.07
N ILE A 257 19.46 -10.59 7.79
CA ILE A 257 20.74 -11.25 7.48
C ILE A 257 21.61 -11.56 8.71
N THR A 258 21.34 -10.91 9.85
CA THR A 258 22.15 -11.07 11.07
C THR A 258 22.06 -12.46 11.72
N PRO A 259 20.88 -13.13 11.81
CA PRO A 259 20.78 -14.45 12.40
C PRO A 259 21.76 -15.46 11.78
N LYS A 260 22.30 -16.38 12.61
CA LYS A 260 23.18 -17.45 12.11
C LYS A 260 22.45 -18.39 11.14
N THR A 261 21.14 -18.54 11.33
CA THR A 261 20.23 -19.32 10.49
C THR A 261 19.56 -18.46 9.41
N ALA A 262 20.11 -17.27 9.11
CA ALA A 262 19.55 -16.40 8.07
C ALA A 262 19.50 -17.14 6.73
N PRO A 263 18.34 -17.15 6.04
CA PRO A 263 18.23 -17.68 4.69
C PRO A 263 19.18 -16.94 3.73
N GLN A 264 19.53 -17.59 2.63
CA GLN A 264 20.29 -16.98 1.54
C GLN A 264 19.38 -16.31 0.50
N SER A 265 18.05 -16.45 0.62
CA SER A 265 17.10 -15.78 -0.26
C SER A 265 17.22 -14.26 -0.17
N GLY A 266 16.91 -13.61 -1.27
CA GLY A 266 16.79 -12.16 -1.36
C GLY A 266 15.42 -11.77 -1.86
N SER A 267 15.15 -10.46 -1.83
CA SER A 267 13.93 -9.91 -2.37
C SER A 267 14.14 -8.48 -2.83
N THR A 268 13.54 -8.14 -3.96
CA THR A 268 13.31 -6.75 -4.35
C THR A 268 12.17 -6.17 -3.51
N ALA A 269 12.02 -4.85 -3.53
CA ALA A 269 10.91 -4.14 -2.92
C ALA A 269 10.61 -2.87 -3.70
N ALA A 270 9.46 -2.84 -4.38
CA ALA A 270 8.85 -1.61 -4.87
C ALA A 270 7.74 -1.22 -3.90
N THR A 271 7.92 -0.11 -3.19
CA THR A 271 6.97 0.33 -2.15
C THR A 271 6.43 1.72 -2.40
N VAL A 272 5.22 1.95 -1.91
CA VAL A 272 4.53 3.23 -1.91
C VAL A 272 4.09 3.57 -0.49
N ILE A 273 4.42 4.78 -0.05
CA ILE A 273 3.92 5.36 1.19
C ILE A 273 3.12 6.61 0.86
N LEU A 274 1.85 6.61 1.29
CA LEU A 274 0.91 7.72 1.10
C LEU A 274 0.64 8.41 2.45
N MET A 275 1.38 9.48 2.74
CA MET A 275 1.24 10.29 3.95
C MET A 275 0.46 11.57 3.65
N GLY A 276 -0.85 11.56 3.91
CA GLY A 276 -1.77 12.59 3.45
C GLY A 276 -1.78 12.67 1.91
N ARG A 277 -1.23 13.74 1.34
CA ARG A 277 -1.02 13.89 -0.12
C ARG A 277 0.43 13.68 -0.56
N ARG A 278 1.35 13.42 0.37
CA ARG A 278 2.74 13.09 0.02
C ARG A 278 2.79 11.63 -0.39
N LEU A 279 3.29 11.41 -1.60
CA LEU A 279 3.62 10.09 -2.11
C LEU A 279 5.13 9.91 -2.05
N PHE A 280 5.56 8.80 -1.49
CA PHE A 280 6.93 8.31 -1.53
C PHE A 280 6.95 6.98 -2.26
N ALA A 281 7.68 6.89 -3.35
CA ALA A 281 7.96 5.62 -4.02
C ALA A 281 9.40 5.24 -3.69
N ALA A 282 9.57 4.17 -2.91
CA ALA A 282 10.88 3.70 -2.49
C ALA A 282 11.15 2.33 -3.11
N ASN A 283 12.29 2.20 -3.81
CA ASN A 283 12.65 1.02 -4.58
C ASN A 283 14.02 0.45 -4.18
N VAL A 284 14.08 -0.87 -4.10
CA VAL A 284 15.29 -1.69 -4.01
C VAL A 284 15.10 -2.84 -5.00
N GLY A 285 15.97 -2.97 -5.98
CA GLY A 285 15.85 -3.98 -7.05
C GLY A 285 15.16 -3.46 -8.31
N ASP A 286 14.53 -4.35 -9.06
CA ASP A 286 13.98 -4.14 -10.41
C ASP A 286 12.47 -4.34 -10.53
N SER A 287 11.78 -4.55 -9.42
CA SER A 287 10.37 -4.16 -9.32
C SER A 287 10.22 -2.65 -9.55
N ARG A 288 9.04 -2.21 -9.97
CA ARG A 288 8.83 -0.81 -10.38
C ARG A 288 7.50 -0.23 -9.91
N VAL A 289 7.52 1.07 -9.58
CA VAL A 289 6.36 1.89 -9.30
C VAL A 289 6.18 2.91 -10.42
N VAL A 290 5.01 2.94 -11.04
CA VAL A 290 4.66 3.91 -12.08
C VAL A 290 3.32 4.58 -11.76
N LEU A 291 3.21 5.85 -12.13
CA LEU A 291 2.03 6.69 -11.89
C LEU A 291 1.37 7.04 -13.22
N CYS A 292 0.06 6.87 -13.29
CA CYS A 292 -0.76 7.41 -14.37
C CYS A 292 -1.22 8.82 -14.02
N ARG A 293 -0.97 9.78 -14.91
CA ARG A 293 -1.58 11.10 -14.88
C ARG A 293 -2.71 11.23 -15.89
N SER A 294 -3.53 12.27 -15.70
CA SER A 294 -4.61 12.70 -16.60
C SER A 294 -4.25 12.49 -18.06
N GLY A 295 -5.10 11.75 -18.76
CA GLY A 295 -4.90 11.44 -20.19
C GLY A 295 -3.99 10.25 -20.48
N GLY A 296 -3.62 9.45 -19.47
CA GLY A 296 -2.84 8.23 -19.66
C GLY A 296 -1.33 8.44 -19.74
N GLN A 297 -0.83 9.58 -19.27
CA GLN A 297 0.60 9.84 -19.23
C GLN A 297 1.26 8.99 -18.13
N CYS A 298 2.23 8.17 -18.51
CA CYS A 298 3.04 7.40 -17.57
C CYS A 298 4.16 8.26 -16.98
N VAL A 299 4.31 8.23 -15.66
CA VAL A 299 5.45 8.77 -14.93
C VAL A 299 6.09 7.62 -14.16
N GLU A 300 7.32 7.25 -14.54
CA GLU A 300 8.10 6.27 -13.77
C GLU A 300 8.60 6.94 -12.49
N LEU A 301 8.13 6.46 -11.33
CA LEU A 301 8.52 7.01 -10.04
C LEU A 301 9.80 6.35 -9.52
N THR A 302 10.13 5.17 -10.02
CA THR A 302 11.32 4.41 -9.63
C THR A 302 12.10 4.00 -10.87
N SER A 303 13.41 3.83 -10.71
CA SER A 303 14.31 3.30 -11.73
C SER A 303 14.85 1.96 -11.26
N ASP A 304 14.94 0.99 -12.17
CA ASP A 304 15.37 -0.36 -11.82
C ASP A 304 16.86 -0.40 -11.47
N HIS A 305 17.20 -1.13 -10.41
CA HIS A 305 18.58 -1.34 -9.97
C HIS A 305 19.19 -2.56 -10.68
N LYS A 306 19.46 -2.41 -11.97
CA LYS A 306 20.08 -3.45 -12.81
C LYS A 306 21.60 -3.21 -12.94
N PRO A 307 22.43 -4.26 -13.11
CA PRO A 307 23.86 -4.13 -13.38
C PRO A 307 24.21 -3.35 -14.65
N SER A 308 23.26 -3.15 -15.56
CA SER A 308 23.45 -2.31 -16.74
C SER A 308 23.36 -0.80 -16.45
N ARG A 309 22.87 -0.39 -15.27
CA ARG A 309 22.76 1.03 -14.91
C ARG A 309 24.16 1.59 -14.58
N PRO A 310 24.63 2.67 -15.23
CA PRO A 310 26.03 3.09 -15.12
C PRO A 310 26.53 3.41 -13.71
N ASP A 311 25.68 4.06 -12.90
CA ASP A 311 25.95 4.41 -11.50
C ASP A 311 26.04 3.17 -10.61
N GLU A 312 25.11 2.22 -10.75
CA GLU A 312 25.13 0.95 -10.01
C GLU A 312 26.34 0.09 -10.42
N ALA A 313 26.65 0.07 -11.71
CA ALA A 313 27.81 -0.63 -12.23
C ALA A 313 29.13 -0.02 -11.70
N ALA A 314 29.20 1.30 -11.54
CA ALA A 314 30.33 1.97 -10.91
C ALA A 314 30.42 1.62 -9.41
N ARG A 315 29.29 1.61 -8.70
CA ARG A 315 29.21 1.23 -7.28
C ARG A 315 29.73 -0.19 -7.04
N VAL A 316 29.27 -1.17 -7.82
CA VAL A 316 29.70 -2.58 -7.72
C VAL A 316 31.22 -2.70 -7.95
N ARG A 317 31.76 -2.02 -8.97
CA ARG A 317 33.20 -2.04 -9.25
C ARG A 317 34.03 -1.36 -8.17
N ALA A 318 33.53 -0.27 -7.59
CA ALA A 318 34.19 0.43 -6.48
C ALA A 318 34.26 -0.44 -5.20
N ALA A 319 33.26 -1.31 -4.99
CA ALA A 319 33.26 -2.33 -3.94
C ALA A 319 34.13 -3.57 -4.27
N GLY A 320 34.85 -3.53 -5.41
CA GLY A 320 35.75 -4.59 -5.87
C GLY A 320 35.08 -5.69 -6.70
N GLY A 321 33.77 -5.64 -6.91
CA GLY A 321 33.04 -6.62 -7.71
C GLY A 321 33.21 -6.41 -9.22
N PHE A 322 32.71 -7.36 -10.01
CA PHE A 322 32.64 -7.24 -11.46
C PHE A 322 31.25 -7.59 -11.98
N ILE A 323 30.97 -7.20 -13.22
CA ILE A 323 29.71 -7.49 -13.90
C ILE A 323 30.02 -8.35 -15.13
N LEU A 324 29.42 -9.54 -15.16
CA LEU A 324 29.57 -10.51 -16.22
C LEU A 324 28.18 -10.93 -16.70
N HIS A 325 27.93 -10.87 -18.02
CA HIS A 325 26.61 -11.18 -18.61
C HIS A 325 25.42 -10.47 -17.93
N LYS A 326 25.58 -9.18 -17.60
CA LYS A 326 24.59 -8.36 -16.88
C LYS A 326 24.26 -8.86 -15.47
N ARG A 327 25.17 -9.61 -14.83
CA ARG A 327 25.03 -10.11 -13.46
C ARG A 327 26.21 -9.69 -12.59
N VAL A 328 25.94 -9.31 -11.34
CA VAL A 328 26.94 -9.04 -10.30
C VAL A 328 27.65 -10.34 -9.95
N MET A 329 28.98 -10.37 -10.04
CA MET A 329 29.82 -11.57 -9.90
C MET A 329 29.42 -12.73 -10.83
N GLY A 330 28.65 -12.46 -11.90
CA GLY A 330 28.08 -13.49 -12.77
C GLY A 330 26.83 -14.18 -12.23
N GLU A 331 26.36 -13.85 -11.03
CA GLU A 331 25.28 -14.55 -10.33
C GLU A 331 23.97 -13.74 -10.28
N LEU A 332 23.97 -12.55 -9.66
CA LEU A 332 22.74 -11.79 -9.42
C LEU A 332 22.44 -10.79 -10.54
N ALA A 333 21.21 -10.80 -11.06
CA ALA A 333 20.76 -9.89 -12.13
C ALA A 333 20.32 -8.50 -11.62
N ILE A 334 20.51 -8.24 -10.32
CA ILE A 334 20.17 -7.00 -9.62
C ILE A 334 21.37 -6.47 -8.84
N THR A 335 21.40 -5.17 -8.58
CA THR A 335 22.44 -4.52 -7.78
C THR A 335 21.95 -4.09 -6.40
N ARG A 336 20.65 -4.15 -6.14
CA ARG A 336 20.05 -3.84 -4.85
C ARG A 336 18.97 -4.85 -4.50
N ALA A 337 18.96 -5.29 -3.25
CA ALA A 337 18.03 -6.27 -2.72
C ALA A 337 18.05 -6.24 -1.18
N PHE A 338 16.95 -6.66 -0.56
CA PHE A 338 16.96 -7.22 0.78
C PHE A 338 17.54 -8.65 0.74
N GLY A 339 18.11 -9.13 1.85
CA GLY A 339 18.70 -10.47 1.89
C GLY A 339 20.06 -10.53 1.20
N ASP A 340 20.33 -11.57 0.41
CA ASP A 340 21.60 -11.74 -0.33
C ASP A 340 22.84 -11.55 0.55
N LYS A 341 22.86 -12.20 1.73
CA LYS A 341 23.86 -12.00 2.77
C LYS A 341 25.30 -12.11 2.25
N SER A 342 25.59 -13.12 1.42
CA SER A 342 26.91 -13.34 0.83
C SER A 342 27.42 -12.14 0.02
N PHE A 343 26.51 -11.37 -0.60
CA PHE A 343 26.85 -10.18 -1.38
C PHE A 343 26.97 -8.90 -0.53
N LYS A 344 26.79 -8.99 0.79
CA LYS A 344 26.83 -7.85 1.72
C LYS A 344 28.00 -7.87 2.69
N MET A 345 28.75 -8.98 2.76
CA MET A 345 29.89 -9.12 3.68
C MET A 345 31.20 -8.53 3.15
N GLY A 346 31.21 -8.03 1.90
CA GLY A 346 32.40 -7.48 1.24
C GLY A 346 33.33 -8.58 0.75
N ILE A 347 34.09 -8.30 -0.32
CA ILE A 347 35.01 -9.27 -0.94
C ILE A 347 36.10 -9.70 0.03
N LYS A 348 36.52 -8.81 0.95
CA LYS A 348 37.53 -9.16 1.95
C LYS A 348 37.10 -10.33 2.84
N ALA A 349 35.84 -10.36 3.28
CA ALA A 349 35.33 -11.47 4.08
C ALA A 349 35.21 -12.77 3.26
N MET A 350 34.85 -12.68 1.97
CA MET A 350 34.80 -13.84 1.08
C MET A 350 36.20 -14.43 0.83
N LEU A 351 37.21 -13.57 0.64
CA LEU A 351 38.60 -14.00 0.47
C LEU A 351 39.23 -14.55 1.75
N GLU A 352 38.81 -14.07 2.93
CA GLU A 352 39.28 -14.59 4.23
C GLU A 352 38.68 -15.97 4.56
N GLU A 353 37.47 -16.29 4.08
CA GLU A 353 36.91 -17.65 4.17
C GLU A 353 37.63 -18.64 3.23
N ASP A 354 38.12 -18.18 2.07
CA ASP A 354 38.92 -18.98 1.12
C ASP A 354 40.44 -19.02 1.48
N ALA A 355 40.91 -18.14 2.37
CA ALA A 355 42.33 -18.01 2.71
C ALA A 355 42.88 -19.18 3.55
N ASP A 356 42.02 -20.02 4.11
CA ASP A 356 42.45 -21.29 4.74
C ASP A 356 42.89 -22.35 3.70
N GLU A 357 42.62 -22.14 2.40
CA GLU A 357 43.04 -23.08 1.33
C GLU A 357 44.12 -22.54 0.35
N LEU A 358 44.40 -21.23 0.32
CA LEU A 358 45.37 -20.65 -0.64
C LEU A 358 46.39 -19.68 -0.03
N ALA A 359 47.03 -20.07 1.08
CA ALA A 359 48.23 -19.40 1.57
C ALA A 359 49.49 -19.81 0.78
N ASN A 360 49.58 -19.48 -0.52
CA ASN A 360 50.85 -19.37 -1.27
C ASN A 360 50.61 -18.83 -2.68
N ASN A 361 50.61 -17.50 -2.85
CA ASN A 361 51.41 -16.83 -3.87
C ASN A 361 51.26 -15.31 -3.77
N ASN A 362 52.38 -14.66 -3.46
CA ASN A 362 52.54 -13.21 -3.49
C ASN A 362 52.48 -12.70 -4.94
N GLY A 363 51.74 -11.61 -5.16
CA GLY A 363 51.75 -10.87 -6.42
C GLY A 363 51.34 -9.42 -6.20
N ASN A 364 52.29 -8.52 -6.47
CA ASN A 364 52.16 -7.07 -6.40
C ASN A 364 51.01 -6.52 -7.26
N ALA A 365 50.32 -5.47 -6.80
CA ALA A 365 49.63 -4.54 -7.67
C ALA A 365 49.54 -3.14 -7.03
N GLU A 366 50.30 -2.20 -7.61
CA GLU A 366 50.18 -0.77 -7.35
C GLU A 366 49.05 -0.14 -8.19
N SER A 367 48.39 0.85 -7.60
CA SER A 367 47.63 1.96 -8.22
C SER A 367 46.37 1.65 -9.07
N GLU A 368 45.23 1.48 -8.38
CA GLU A 368 43.91 1.89 -8.87
C GLU A 368 43.15 2.50 -7.68
N GLN A 369 42.24 3.45 -7.92
CA GLN A 369 41.40 4.10 -6.88
C GLN A 369 41.02 3.11 -5.78
N ALA A 370 41.37 3.43 -4.53
CA ALA A 370 41.28 2.52 -3.40
C ALA A 370 39.89 1.86 -3.35
N ARG A 371 39.83 0.60 -3.80
CA ARG A 371 38.61 -0.20 -3.78
C ARG A 371 38.26 -0.49 -2.34
N ASP A 372 37.06 -0.15 -1.90
CA ASP A 372 36.60 -0.50 -0.57
C ASP A 372 36.10 -1.96 -0.60
N LEU A 373 37.00 -2.89 -0.34
CA LEU A 373 36.71 -4.32 -0.34
C LEU A 373 35.79 -4.76 0.83
N THR A 374 35.44 -3.83 1.73
CA THR A 374 34.46 -4.06 2.79
C THR A 374 33.05 -3.58 2.43
N ALA A 375 32.92 -2.81 1.34
CA ALA A 375 31.64 -2.32 0.86
C ALA A 375 30.78 -3.47 0.27
N PRO A 376 29.45 -3.41 0.43
CA PRO A 376 28.57 -4.46 -0.06
C PRO A 376 28.41 -4.40 -1.59
N LEU A 377 28.45 -5.57 -2.24
CA LEU A 377 28.20 -5.71 -3.68
C LEU A 377 26.72 -5.49 -4.01
N VAL A 378 25.81 -5.87 -3.12
CA VAL A 378 24.36 -5.64 -3.22
C VAL A 378 23.91 -4.75 -2.06
N SER A 379 23.15 -3.70 -2.34
CA SER A 379 22.69 -2.75 -1.31
C SER A 379 21.20 -2.91 -0.99
N ALA A 380 20.80 -2.82 0.28
CA ALA A 380 19.40 -2.67 0.68
C ALA A 380 18.98 -1.19 0.82
N GLU A 381 19.85 -0.24 0.45
CA GLU A 381 19.53 1.17 0.49
C GLU A 381 18.52 1.55 -0.62
N PRO A 382 17.34 2.09 -0.26
CA PRO A 382 16.34 2.45 -1.25
C PRO A 382 16.69 3.73 -2.00
N GLU A 383 16.36 3.77 -3.28
CA GLU A 383 16.11 5.02 -3.99
C GLU A 383 14.67 5.47 -3.74
N ILE A 384 14.50 6.74 -3.35
CA ILE A 384 13.20 7.25 -2.94
C ILE A 384 12.84 8.49 -3.76
N ALA A 385 11.85 8.36 -4.62
CA ALA A 385 11.19 9.50 -5.24
C ALA A 385 10.06 10.00 -4.32
N SER A 386 9.90 11.32 -4.23
CA SER A 386 8.80 11.91 -3.48
C SER A 386 8.09 13.00 -4.27
N MET A 387 6.77 13.07 -4.13
CA MET A 387 5.97 14.12 -4.76
C MET A 387 4.70 14.41 -3.96
N ILE A 388 4.10 15.56 -4.26
CA ILE A 388 2.78 15.93 -3.75
C ILE A 388 1.73 15.56 -4.79
N LEU A 389 0.83 14.65 -4.44
CA LEU A 389 -0.30 14.26 -5.28
C LEU A 389 -1.24 15.44 -5.52
N SER A 390 -1.73 15.48 -6.75
CA SER A 390 -2.67 16.44 -7.31
C SER A 390 -3.93 15.72 -7.83
N HIS A 391 -4.94 16.48 -8.25
CA HIS A 391 -6.13 15.93 -8.89
C HIS A 391 -5.86 15.32 -10.29
N ASN A 392 -4.65 15.53 -10.83
CA ASN A 392 -4.23 14.97 -12.12
C ASN A 392 -3.63 13.58 -11.99
N ASP A 393 -3.41 13.08 -10.78
CA ASP A 393 -2.82 11.76 -10.56
C ASP A 393 -3.98 10.74 -10.44
N GLU A 394 -4.08 9.83 -11.41
CA GLU A 394 -5.25 8.95 -11.58
C GLU A 394 -5.12 7.62 -10.81
N PHE A 395 -4.01 6.90 -10.99
CA PHE A 395 -3.72 5.65 -10.28
C PHE A 395 -2.22 5.34 -10.26
N LEU A 396 -1.81 4.52 -9.29
CA LEU A 396 -0.48 3.92 -9.23
C LEU A 396 -0.54 2.46 -9.68
N LEU A 397 0.53 2.02 -10.34
CA LEU A 397 0.77 0.63 -10.71
C LEU A 397 2.14 0.23 -10.14
N LEU A 398 2.15 -0.78 -9.29
CA LEU A 398 3.35 -1.44 -8.78
C LEU A 398 3.38 -2.84 -9.35
N ALA A 399 4.52 -3.30 -9.83
CA ALA A 399 4.67 -4.69 -10.25
C ALA A 399 6.13 -5.15 -10.20
N CYS A 400 6.30 -6.47 -10.13
CA CYS A 400 7.59 -7.14 -10.32
C CYS A 400 8.05 -7.10 -11.79
N ASP A 401 9.27 -7.56 -12.05
CA ASP A 401 9.81 -7.57 -13.41
C ASP A 401 9.09 -8.59 -14.31
N GLY A 402 8.42 -9.60 -13.75
CA GLY A 402 7.54 -10.49 -14.49
C GLY A 402 6.47 -9.78 -15.34
N LEU A 403 6.06 -8.56 -14.96
CA LEU A 403 5.28 -7.66 -15.82
C LEU A 403 6.19 -6.83 -16.74
N PHE A 404 7.17 -6.12 -16.17
CA PHE A 404 7.92 -5.07 -16.85
C PHE A 404 9.00 -5.55 -17.83
N ASP A 405 9.39 -6.82 -17.77
CA ASP A 405 10.24 -7.46 -18.78
C ASP A 405 9.48 -7.64 -20.10
N VAL A 406 8.16 -7.73 -20.05
CA VAL A 406 7.31 -7.91 -21.23
C VAL A 406 6.44 -6.70 -21.55
N PHE A 407 6.31 -5.73 -20.63
CA PHE A 407 5.62 -4.46 -20.86
C PHE A 407 6.56 -3.25 -20.68
N ARG A 408 6.52 -2.32 -21.64
CA ARG A 408 6.98 -0.96 -21.38
C ARG A 408 6.00 -0.30 -20.40
N SER A 409 6.51 0.52 -19.48
CA SER A 409 5.71 1.21 -18.46
C SER A 409 4.51 1.97 -19.06
N GLN A 410 4.73 2.69 -20.16
CA GLN A 410 3.66 3.42 -20.86
C GLN A 410 2.58 2.50 -21.46
N ASP A 411 2.95 1.31 -21.94
CA ASP A 411 2.00 0.34 -22.50
C ASP A 411 1.15 -0.29 -21.38
N ALA A 412 1.78 -0.59 -20.23
CA ALA A 412 1.08 -1.09 -19.06
C ALA A 412 0.09 -0.06 -18.51
N ILE A 413 0.50 1.22 -18.37
CA ILE A 413 -0.38 2.32 -17.96
C ILE A 413 -1.54 2.51 -18.94
N ALA A 414 -1.27 2.51 -20.25
CA ALA A 414 -2.31 2.69 -21.27
C ALA A 414 -3.37 1.59 -21.20
N LEU A 415 -2.94 0.33 -21.11
CA LEU A 415 -3.85 -0.81 -20.95
C LEU A 415 -4.61 -0.74 -19.63
N ALA A 416 -3.92 -0.53 -18.51
CA ALA A 416 -4.54 -0.44 -17.19
C ALA A 416 -5.61 0.66 -17.14
N ARG A 417 -5.31 1.84 -17.70
CA ARG A 417 -6.26 2.96 -17.77
C ARG A 417 -7.46 2.63 -18.63
N GLN A 418 -7.25 2.03 -19.80
CA GLN A 418 -8.34 1.61 -20.69
C GLN A 418 -9.26 0.62 -19.98
N GLU A 419 -8.71 -0.39 -19.32
CA GLU A 419 -9.50 -1.40 -18.62
C GLU A 419 -10.15 -0.83 -17.35
N LEU A 420 -9.52 0.09 -16.63
CA LEU A 420 -10.17 0.82 -15.52
C LEU A 420 -11.39 1.59 -16.02
N ILE A 421 -11.33 2.24 -17.18
CA ILE A 421 -12.51 2.91 -17.77
C ILE A 421 -13.57 1.88 -18.18
N ALA A 422 -13.18 0.82 -18.90
CA ALA A 422 -14.09 -0.21 -19.39
C ALA A 422 -14.80 -0.96 -18.25
N HIS A 423 -14.10 -1.18 -17.14
CA HIS A 423 -14.58 -1.87 -15.95
C HIS A 423 -15.02 -0.91 -14.84
N ARG A 424 -15.30 0.36 -15.16
CA ARG A 424 -15.88 1.37 -14.24
C ARG A 424 -15.09 1.56 -12.93
N GLY A 425 -13.77 1.47 -13.02
CA GLY A 425 -12.84 1.67 -11.92
C GLY A 425 -12.68 0.47 -11.01
N GLU A 426 -12.78 -0.76 -11.52
CA GLU A 426 -12.57 -2.01 -10.75
C GLU A 426 -11.10 -2.47 -10.83
N PRO A 427 -10.21 -2.06 -9.90
CA PRO A 427 -8.78 -2.31 -10.02
C PRO A 427 -8.39 -3.78 -9.90
N ALA A 428 -9.16 -4.62 -9.18
CA ALA A 428 -8.82 -6.03 -9.01
C ALA A 428 -8.93 -6.80 -10.33
N GLU A 429 -9.99 -6.54 -11.10
CA GLU A 429 -10.17 -7.13 -12.42
C GLU A 429 -9.09 -6.64 -13.39
N VAL A 430 -8.73 -5.35 -13.33
CA VAL A 430 -7.68 -4.79 -14.18
C VAL A 430 -6.30 -5.38 -13.87
N ALA A 431 -5.96 -5.57 -12.59
CA ALA A 431 -4.71 -6.24 -12.20
C ALA A 431 -4.66 -7.67 -12.76
N ARG A 432 -5.78 -8.41 -12.70
CA ARG A 432 -5.91 -9.76 -13.28
C ARG A 432 -5.74 -9.77 -14.79
N ILE A 433 -6.34 -8.80 -15.49
CA ILE A 433 -6.21 -8.66 -16.95
C ILE A 433 -4.76 -8.39 -17.35
N LEU A 434 -4.06 -7.48 -16.66
CA LEU A 434 -2.64 -7.22 -16.92
C LEU A 434 -1.78 -8.47 -16.72
N SER A 435 -2.03 -9.20 -15.63
CA SER A 435 -1.31 -10.45 -15.32
C SER A 435 -1.53 -11.51 -16.41
N ASP A 436 -2.78 -11.73 -16.82
CA ASP A 436 -3.12 -12.65 -17.92
C ASP A 436 -2.49 -12.21 -19.25
N GLN A 437 -2.46 -10.91 -19.53
CA GLN A 437 -1.80 -10.38 -20.74
C GLN A 437 -0.30 -10.60 -20.71
N ALA A 438 0.36 -10.39 -19.57
CA ALA A 438 1.79 -10.65 -19.40
C ALA A 438 2.11 -12.13 -19.65
N ILE A 439 1.38 -13.04 -19.00
CA ILE A 439 1.64 -14.48 -19.03
C ILE A 439 1.21 -15.10 -20.37
N ARG A 440 -0.04 -14.91 -20.79
CA ARG A 440 -0.63 -15.69 -21.89
C ARG A 440 -0.30 -15.10 -23.26
N VAL A 441 -0.29 -13.77 -23.36
CA VAL A 441 -0.13 -13.06 -24.64
C VAL A 441 1.33 -12.69 -24.86
N ARG A 442 1.95 -12.04 -23.86
CA ARG A 442 3.34 -11.59 -23.95
C ARG A 442 4.37 -12.62 -23.49
N ARG A 443 3.92 -13.79 -23.03
CA ARG A 443 4.75 -14.96 -22.71
C ARG A 443 5.78 -14.71 -21.61
N SER A 444 5.44 -13.89 -20.61
CA SER A 444 6.19 -13.85 -19.37
C SER A 444 6.27 -15.27 -18.78
N ARG A 445 7.46 -15.64 -18.33
CA ARG A 445 7.75 -16.95 -17.72
C ARG A 445 8.01 -16.83 -16.22
N ASP A 446 7.83 -15.64 -15.68
CA ASP A 446 8.12 -15.36 -14.28
C ASP A 446 6.89 -15.46 -13.38
N ASN A 447 7.09 -15.32 -12.07
CA ASN A 447 6.03 -14.86 -11.19
C ASN A 447 5.58 -13.47 -11.65
N VAL A 448 4.28 -13.19 -11.58
CA VAL A 448 3.72 -11.90 -12.02
C VAL A 448 2.81 -11.39 -10.93
N SER A 449 3.30 -10.36 -10.23
CA SER A 449 2.59 -9.69 -9.15
C SER A 449 2.35 -8.23 -9.51
N ILE A 450 1.09 -7.81 -9.43
CA ILE A 450 0.61 -6.51 -9.85
C ILE A 450 -0.29 -5.93 -8.78
N LEU A 451 -0.05 -4.69 -8.40
CA LEU A 451 -0.87 -3.91 -7.49
C LEU A 451 -1.26 -2.59 -8.16
N ILE A 452 -2.56 -2.31 -8.21
CA ILE A 452 -3.13 -1.06 -8.69
C ILE A 452 -3.76 -0.32 -7.52
N ILE A 453 -3.45 0.97 -7.35
CA ILE A 453 -4.09 1.86 -6.36
C ILE A 453 -4.77 3.00 -7.10
N VAL A 454 -6.08 3.10 -6.98
CA VAL A 454 -6.89 4.14 -7.60
C VAL A 454 -6.84 5.41 -6.75
N LEU A 455 -6.29 6.48 -7.30
CA LEU A 455 -6.17 7.78 -6.62
C LEU A 455 -7.31 8.73 -6.97
N ARG A 456 -7.91 8.54 -8.15
CA ARG A 456 -9.06 9.29 -8.64
C ARG A 456 -10.17 8.35 -9.12
N PRO A 457 -11.44 8.66 -8.82
CA PRO A 457 -12.58 7.97 -9.39
C PRO A 457 -12.55 7.88 -10.92
N PHE A 458 -12.75 6.68 -11.46
CA PHE A 458 -12.80 6.42 -12.90
C PHE A 458 -14.21 6.45 -13.49
N TRP A 459 -15.26 6.52 -12.68
CA TRP A 459 -16.65 6.71 -13.15
C TRP A 459 -16.97 8.16 -13.56
N GLU A 460 -16.03 9.08 -13.39
CA GLU A 460 -16.15 10.49 -13.82
C GLU A 460 -15.55 10.75 -15.21
N LEU A 461 -14.88 9.74 -15.80
CA LEU A 461 -14.20 9.77 -17.10
C LEU A 461 -14.93 8.87 -18.09
#